data_AF-A0A937CCM8-F1
#
_entry.id   AF-A0A937CCM8-F1
#
_cell.length_a   1.000
_cell.length_b   1.000
_cell.length_c   1.000
_cell.angle_alpha   90.00
_cell.angle_beta   90.00
_cell.angle_gamma   90.00
#
_symmetry.space_group_name_H-M   'P 1'
#
loop_
_entity.id
_entity.type
_entity.pdbx_description
1 polymer ?
#
loop_
_entity_poly.entity_id
_entity_poly.type
_entity_poly.pdbx_seq_one_letter_code
_entity_poly.pdbx_strand_id
1 'polypeptide(L)' 'MITDLSPYRQYVDQFDLTEEEKLELVNAVWMLVDNIYDYHLGINQLLSLDKKGKSTVDCEVPPVIVDDVTFSNP' A
#
# COMPACT_ATOMS: atom_id res chain seq x y z
N MET A 1 -21.52 2.14 2.13
CA MET A 1 -21.60 2.72 3.47
C MET A 1 -22.65 1.98 4.26
N ILE A 2 -22.30 1.53 5.46
CA ILE A 2 -23.19 0.85 6.39
C ILE A 2 -23.92 1.92 7.19
N THR A 3 -25.25 1.83 7.21
CA THR A 3 -26.15 2.73 7.95
C THR A 3 -26.91 2.01 9.05
N ASP A 4 -26.87 0.67 9.06
CA ASP A 4 -27.51 -0.17 10.06
C ASP A 4 -26.46 -1.00 10.80
N LEU A 5 -26.47 -0.86 12.13
CA LEU A 5 -25.58 -1.52 13.07
C LEU A 5 -26.14 -2.84 13.61
N SER A 6 -27.43 -3.14 13.43
CA SER A 6 -28.07 -4.35 13.95
C SER A 6 -27.28 -5.64 13.74
N PRO A 7 -26.70 -5.93 12.55
CA PRO A 7 -25.92 -7.16 12.35
C PRO A 7 -24.54 -7.16 13.05
N TYR A 8 -24.01 -5.97 13.39
CA TYR A 8 -22.67 -5.79 13.94
C TYR A 8 -22.66 -5.51 15.44
N ARG A 9 -23.81 -5.23 16.07
CA ARG A 9 -23.95 -4.89 17.50
C ARG A 9 -23.20 -5.86 18.42
N GLN A 10 -23.27 -7.16 18.15
CA GLN A 10 -22.55 -8.18 18.93
C GLN A 10 -21.02 -7.97 18.99
N TYR A 11 -20.43 -7.29 18.02
CA TYR A 11 -18.99 -7.02 17.94
C TYR A 11 -18.61 -5.61 18.40
N VAL A 12 -19.54 -4.65 18.32
CA VAL A 12 -19.25 -3.25 18.63
C VAL A 12 -19.77 -2.80 19.99
N ASP A 13 -20.77 -3.49 20.54
CA ASP A 13 -21.33 -3.15 21.86
C ASP A 13 -20.40 -3.50 23.02
N GLN A 14 -19.34 -4.27 22.76
CA GLN A 14 -18.25 -4.50 23.72
C GLN A 14 -17.35 -3.27 23.91
N PHE A 15 -17.37 -2.32 22.98
CA PHE A 15 -16.62 -1.08 23.10
C PHE A 15 -17.48 -0.01 23.74
N ASP A 16 -16.90 0.72 24.69
CA ASP A 16 -17.52 1.88 25.33
C ASP A 16 -17.44 3.09 24.39
N LEU A 17 -18.21 3.02 23.30
CA LEU A 17 -18.29 4.00 22.23
C LEU A 17 -19.75 4.44 22.07
N THR A 18 -19.95 5.67 21.62
CA THR A 18 -21.26 6.17 21.20
C THR A 18 -21.79 5.42 19.97
N GLU A 19 -23.09 5.48 19.72
CA GLU A 19 -23.69 4.85 18.53
C GLU A 19 -23.09 5.39 17.22
N GLU A 20 -22.74 6.68 17.20
CA GLU A 20 -22.08 7.33 16.06
C GLU A 20 -20.66 6.79 15.84
N GLU A 21 -19.85 6.71 16.90
CA GLU A 21 -18.49 6.16 16.83
C GLU A 21 -18.48 4.67 16.46
N LYS A 22 -19.47 3.89 16.92
CA LYS A 22 -19.64 2.49 16.52
C LYS A 22 -19.93 2.39 15.02
N LEU A 23 -20.76 3.28 14.49
CA LEU A 23 -21.07 3.33 13.05
C LEU A 23 -19.83 3.70 12.24
N GLU A 24 -19.06 4.68 12.72
CA GLU A 24 -17.79 5.08 12.09
C GLU A 24 -16.77 3.94 12.10
N LEU A 25 -16.63 3.22 13.22
CA LEU A 25 -15.73 2.07 13.33
C LEU A 25 -16.07 0.99 12.32
N VAL A 26 -17.34 0.62 12.21
CA VAL A 26 -17.80 -0.40 11.25
C VAL A 26 -17.54 0.06 9.81
N ASN A 27 -17.79 1.32 9.50
CA ASN A 27 -17.50 1.88 8.18
C ASN A 27 -15.99 1.92 7.89
N ALA A 28 -15.15 2.26 8.87
CA ALA A 28 -13.70 2.26 8.72
C ALA A 28 -13.15 0.85 8.45
N VAL A 29 -13.63 -0.15 9.19
CA VAL A 29 -13.29 -1.56 8.94
C VAL A 29 -13.74 -1.99 7.54
N TRP A 30 -14.95 -1.60 7.12
CA TRP A 30 -15.44 -1.89 5.79
C TRP A 30 -14.53 -1.30 4.69
N MET A 31 -14.11 -0.04 4.82
CA MET A 31 -13.18 0.56 3.85
C MET A 31 -11.83 -0.14 3.81
N LEU A 32 -11.31 -0.59 4.96
CA LEU A 32 -10.05 -1.33 5.01
C LEU A 32 -10.18 -2.66 4.26
N VAL A 33 -11.27 -3.39 4.51
CA VAL A 33 -11.56 -4.65 3.83
C VAL A 33 -11.71 -4.41 2.33
N ASP A 34 -12.47 -3.39 1.92
CA ASP A 34 -12.68 -3.06 0.50
C ASP A 34 -11.36 -2.78 -0.23
N ASN A 35 -10.44 -2.04 0.41
CA ASN A 35 -9.11 -1.77 -0.14
C ASN A 35 -8.23 -3.04 -0.25
N ILE A 36 -8.29 -3.93 0.75
CA ILE A 36 -7.58 -5.22 0.72
C ILE A 36 -8.14 -6.11 -0.39
N TYR A 37 -9.46 -6.18 -0.52
CA TYR A 37 -10.11 -6.93 -1.59
C TYR A 37 -9.75 -6.36 -2.97
N ASP A 38 -9.74 -5.04 -3.14
CA ASP A 38 -9.32 -4.39 -4.38
C ASP A 38 -7.85 -4.70 -4.73
N TYR A 39 -6.96 -4.66 -3.73
CA TYR A 39 -5.55 -5.01 -3.90
C TYR A 39 -5.34 -6.48 -4.31
N HIS A 40 -6.07 -7.42 -3.69
CA HIS A 40 -5.89 -8.84 -3.94
C HIS A 40 -6.64 -9.38 -5.16
N LEU A 41 -7.84 -8.88 -5.45
CA LEU A 41 -8.62 -9.30 -6.63
C LEU A 41 -8.26 -8.49 -7.88
N GLY A 42 -7.53 -7.38 -7.74
CA GLY A 42 -7.02 -6.61 -8.88
C GLY A 42 -8.14 -6.08 -9.79
N ILE A 43 -9.31 -5.76 -9.23
CA ILE A 43 -10.46 -5.27 -10.01
C ILE A 43 -10.18 -3.82 -10.45
N ASN A 44 -9.53 -3.00 -9.62
CA ASN A 44 -8.92 -1.74 -10.05
C ASN A 44 -7.49 -1.92 -10.56
N GLN A 45 -7.35 -2.38 -11.81
CA GLN A 45 -6.07 -2.36 -12.54
C GLN A 45 -5.52 -0.94 -12.81
N LEU A 46 -6.25 0.11 -12.38
CA LEU A 46 -5.82 1.50 -12.50
C LEU A 46 -4.55 1.81 -11.69
N LEU A 47 -4.34 1.15 -10.54
CA LEU A 47 -3.09 1.26 -9.77
C LEU A 47 -1.96 0.39 -10.35
N SER A 48 -2.29 -0.65 -11.11
CA SER A 48 -1.31 -1.53 -11.76
C SER A 48 -0.66 -0.87 -12.98
N LEU A 49 -1.35 0.05 -13.65
CA LEU A 49 -0.85 0.76 -14.82
C LEU A 49 0.13 1.89 -14.46
N ASP A 50 -0.01 2.53 -13.30
CA ASP A 50 0.90 3.64 -12.91
C ASP A 50 2.28 3.13 -12.42
N LYS A 51 2.39 1.88 -11.99
CA LYS A 51 3.67 1.25 -11.64
C LYS A 51 4.45 0.70 -12.83
N LYS A 52 3.87 0.65 -14.03
CA LYS A 52 4.58 0.21 -15.25
C LYS A 52 5.27 1.36 -16.00
N GLY A 53 5.18 2.60 -15.51
CA GLY A 53 5.76 3.80 -16.14
C GLY A 53 7.01 4.38 -15.47
N LYS A 54 7.49 3.83 -14.35
CA LYS A 54 8.70 4.33 -13.65
C LYS A 54 9.64 3.19 -13.25
N SER A 55 10.07 2.40 -14.23
CA SER A 55 11.28 1.58 -14.12
C SER A 55 12.17 1.84 -15.33
N THR A 56 12.57 3.10 -15.47
CA THR A 56 13.79 3.51 -16.15
C THR A 56 14.52 4.43 -15.18
N VAL A 57 15.01 3.84 -14.09
CA VAL A 57 16.22 4.41 -13.47
C VAL A 57 17.34 3.62 -14.11
N ASP A 58 17.83 4.16 -15.23
CA ASP A 58 19.17 3.89 -15.67
C ASP A 58 20.08 4.16 -14.47
N CYS A 59 20.55 3.09 -13.82
CA CYS A 59 21.80 3.19 -13.09
C CYS A 59 22.89 3.32 -14.16
N GLU A 60 23.05 4.54 -14.68
CA GLU A 60 24.29 4.95 -15.30
C GLU A 60 25.37 4.86 -14.21
N VAL A 61 26.02 3.71 -14.15
CA VAL A 61 27.30 3.59 -13.44
C VAL A 61 28.27 4.39 -14.31
N PRO A 62 28.81 5.54 -13.86
CA PRO A 62 29.88 6.19 -14.60
C PRO A 62 31.03 5.19 -14.71
N PRO A 63 31.70 5.07 -15.87
CA PRO A 63 32.83 4.17 -15.99
C PRO A 63 33.90 4.64 -15.01
N VAL A 64 34.13 3.85 -13.96
CA VAL A 64 35.35 3.98 -13.18
C VAL A 64 36.46 3.55 -14.13
N ILE A 65 37.12 4.55 -14.71
CA ILE A 65 38.41 4.36 -15.37
C ILE A 65 39.35 3.96 -14.24
N VAL A 66 39.60 2.66 -14.12
CA VAL A 66 40.72 2.19 -13.29
C VAL A 66 41.94 2.42 -14.17
N ASP A 67 42.61 3.56 -13.97
CA ASP A 67 43.93 3.78 -14.55
C ASP A 67 44.85 2.67 -14.01
N ASP A 68 45.26 1.78 -14.91
CA ASP A 68 46.34 0.82 -14.68
C ASP A 68 47.64 1.61 -14.57
N VAL A 69 47.87 2.19 -13.39
CA VAL A 69 49.16 2.81 -13.06
C VAL A 69 50.13 1.68 -12.77
N THR A 70 50.80 1.24 -13.83
CA THR A 70 52.06 0.51 -13.78
C THR A 70 53.05 1.23 -12.88
N PHE A 71 53.25 0.72 -11.66
CA PHE A 71 54.49 0.96 -10.93
C PHE A 71 55.53 -0.06 -11.39
N SER A 72 56.27 0.33 -12.42
CA SER A 72 57.59 -0.24 -12.68
C SER A 72 58.48 0.05 -11.47
N ASN A 73 59.06 -0.99 -10.87
CA ASN A 73 60.21 -0.83 -10.00
C ASN A 73 61.34 -1.76 -10.48
N PRO A 74 62.50 -1.25 -10.92
CA PRO A 74 63.73 -2.02 -10.97
C PRO A 74 64.33 -2.24 -9.56
#